data_AF-A0A6B1GL84-F1
#
_entry.id   AF-A0A6B1GL84-F1
#
_cell.length_a   1.000
_cell.length_b   1.000
_cell.length_c   1.000
_cell.angle_alpha   90.00
_cell.angle_beta   90.00
_cell.angle_gamma   90.00
#
_symmetry.space_group_name_H-M   'P 1'
#
loop_
_entity.id
_entity.type
_entity.pdbx_description
1 polymer ?
#
loop_
_entity_poly.entity_id
_entity_poly.type
_entity_poly.pdbx_seq_one_letter_code
_entity_poly.pdbx_strand_id
1 'polypeptide(L)'
;MQIVDGVPRVEAYAIDDLDDGTIALGLFGSYAVGAVRCEGARSWVLDGDAPEDDRLRLFRVYLQAGGEPRDQEIAAGSLRLRFSAQAGGEARTSNQLADVLQRSMLGEEAQLAEALAKDQGALTIVDGPLRLRSGSQRVVGYIKSIQSWYIGAREFALLEELAMGERTPLFRIPGGGEAGSRGRPDRYAWYMCLADLGPHVHPLGGIARLEAPGALDLDEAARLADQCALALPRLASSPVSDPRAPLNLPP
;
A
#
# COMPACT_ATOMS: atom_id res chain seq x y z
N MET A 1 9.41 13.62 -4.61
CA MET A 1 8.81 12.28 -4.42
C MET A 1 7.51 12.47 -3.67
N GLN A 2 6.55 11.57 -3.88
CA GLN A 2 5.29 11.52 -3.14
C GLN A 2 5.11 10.10 -2.61
N ILE A 3 4.68 9.95 -1.36
CA ILE A 3 4.48 8.65 -0.71
C ILE A 3 3.00 8.55 -0.35
N VAL A 4 2.35 7.50 -0.82
CA VAL A 4 0.95 7.15 -0.55
C VAL A 4 0.92 6.05 0.48
N ASP A 5 0.10 6.24 1.50
CA ASP A 5 -0.14 5.25 2.55
C ASP A 5 -1.60 5.35 3.03
N GLY A 6 -2.06 4.28 3.65
CA GLY A 6 -3.41 4.14 4.13
C GLY A 6 -3.46 3.34 5.42
N VAL A 7 -4.40 3.71 6.28
CA VAL A 7 -4.63 3.03 7.55
C VAL A 7 -6.10 2.63 7.68
N PRO A 8 -6.39 1.34 7.87
CA PRO A 8 -7.72 0.89 8.20
C PRO A 8 -7.86 0.71 9.72
N ARG A 9 -9.08 0.90 10.22
CA ARG A 9 -9.43 0.63 11.61
C ARG A 9 -10.78 -0.04 11.67
N VAL A 10 -10.81 -1.22 12.30
CA VAL A 10 -12.07 -1.83 12.74
C VAL A 10 -12.49 -1.10 14.01
N GLU A 11 -13.68 -0.51 14.00
CA GLU A 11 -14.24 0.21 15.15
C GLU A 11 -15.07 -0.73 16.02
N ALA A 12 -15.93 -1.54 15.39
CA ALA A 12 -16.76 -2.52 16.08
C ALA A 12 -17.25 -3.62 15.12
N TYR A 13 -17.50 -4.81 15.67
CA TYR A 13 -18.27 -5.84 14.99
C TYR A 13 -19.74 -5.77 15.40
N ALA A 14 -20.62 -6.15 14.48
CA ALA A 14 -22.06 -6.16 14.69
C ALA A 14 -22.66 -7.50 14.22
N ILE A 15 -23.88 -7.76 14.67
CA ILE A 15 -24.74 -8.85 14.20
C ILE A 15 -26.08 -8.20 13.93
N ASP A 16 -26.63 -8.45 12.74
CA ASP A 16 -27.84 -7.80 12.26
C ASP A 16 -28.89 -8.85 11.92
N ASP A 17 -30.14 -8.56 12.25
CA ASP A 17 -31.29 -9.36 11.83
C ASP A 17 -31.70 -8.92 10.42
N LEU A 18 -31.70 -9.85 9.46
CA LEU A 18 -32.14 -9.62 8.09
C LEU A 18 -33.66 -9.74 7.96
N ASP A 19 -34.22 -9.11 6.92
CA ASP A 19 -35.67 -9.11 6.64
C ASP A 19 -36.26 -10.53 6.44
N ASP A 20 -35.43 -11.50 6.06
CA ASP A 20 -35.80 -12.91 5.90
C ASP A 20 -35.73 -13.73 7.21
N GLY A 21 -35.40 -13.07 8.33
CA GLY A 21 -35.26 -13.68 9.66
C GLY A 21 -33.93 -14.38 9.91
N THR A 22 -32.98 -14.31 8.97
CA THR A 22 -31.60 -14.79 9.18
C THR A 22 -30.71 -13.72 9.80
N ILE A 23 -29.54 -14.12 10.30
CA ILE A 23 -28.55 -13.19 10.86
C ILE A 23 -27.44 -12.89 9.86
N ALA A 24 -27.00 -11.63 9.81
CA ALA A 24 -25.81 -11.19 9.10
C ALA A 24 -24.73 -10.72 10.07
N LEU A 25 -23.47 -10.88 9.66
CA LEU A 25 -22.35 -10.26 10.34
C LEU A 25 -22.14 -8.84 9.81
N GLY A 26 -21.96 -7.89 10.71
CA GLY A 26 -21.68 -6.50 10.41
C GLY A 26 -20.29 -6.08 10.91
N LEU A 27 -19.73 -5.03 10.29
CA LEU A 27 -18.51 -4.37 10.74
C LEU A 27 -18.63 -2.87 10.53
N PHE A 28 -18.46 -2.11 11.62
CA PHE A 28 -18.19 -0.68 11.56
C PHE A 28 -16.68 -0.48 11.42
N GLY A 29 -16.28 0.21 10.36
CA GLY A 29 -14.89 0.47 10.05
C GLY A 29 -14.68 1.90 9.60
N SER A 30 -13.45 2.37 9.78
CA SER A 30 -12.96 3.56 9.13
C SER A 30 -11.67 3.25 8.42
N TYR A 31 -11.35 4.01 7.38
CA TYR A 31 -10.03 4.01 6.80
C TYR A 31 -9.70 5.39 6.25
N ALA A 32 -8.42 5.74 6.32
CA ALA A 32 -7.91 6.97 5.73
C ALA A 32 -6.80 6.63 4.74
N VAL A 33 -6.76 7.37 3.64
CA VAL A 33 -5.70 7.29 2.63
C VAL A 33 -5.17 8.69 2.43
N GLY A 34 -3.85 8.85 2.44
CA GLY A 34 -3.20 10.14 2.31
C GLY A 34 -1.93 10.05 1.49
N ALA A 35 -1.36 11.21 1.21
CA ALA A 35 -0.05 11.31 0.59
C ALA A 35 0.80 12.39 1.23
N VAL A 36 2.11 12.15 1.31
CA VAL A 36 3.11 13.13 1.72
C VAL A 36 4.01 13.44 0.53
N ARG A 37 4.31 14.71 0.30
CA ARG A 37 5.31 15.14 -0.70
C ARG A 37 6.63 15.41 0.00
N CYS A 38 7.70 14.81 -0.52
CA CYS A 38 9.07 15.02 -0.09
C CYS A 38 9.84 15.76 -1.20
N GLU A 39 10.44 16.91 -0.85
CA GLU A 39 11.28 17.71 -1.73
C GLU A 39 12.54 18.19 -0.97
N GLY A 40 13.68 17.61 -1.32
CA GLY A 40 14.93 17.85 -0.59
C GLY A 40 14.80 17.39 0.86
N ALA A 41 14.97 18.33 1.80
CA ALA A 41 14.82 18.10 3.24
C ALA A 41 13.44 18.52 3.80
N ARG A 42 12.48 18.83 2.93
CA ARG A 42 11.13 19.25 3.33
C ARG A 42 10.13 18.15 2.99
N SER A 43 9.20 17.90 3.92
CA SER A 43 8.04 17.07 3.69
C SER A 43 6.76 17.76 4.18
N TRP A 44 5.65 17.54 3.49
CA TRP A 44 4.34 18.04 3.89
C TRP A 44 3.24 17.10 3.40
N VAL A 45 2.16 17.02 4.19
CA VAL A 45 0.94 16.30 3.79
C VAL A 45 0.34 17.02 2.59
N LEU A 46 -0.12 16.27 1.61
CA LEU A 46 -0.89 16.82 0.49
C LEU A 46 -2.36 16.99 0.91
N ASP A 47 -2.60 17.82 1.92
CA ASP A 47 -3.93 18.32 2.25
C ASP A 47 -4.20 19.58 1.42
N GLY A 48 -5.37 19.62 0.79
CA GLY A 48 -5.79 20.74 -0.05
C GLY A 48 -6.70 21.67 0.75
N ASP A 49 -6.63 22.97 0.47
CA ASP A 49 -7.58 23.94 1.03
C ASP A 49 -9.00 23.75 0.43
N ALA A 50 -9.08 23.17 -0.78
CA ALA A 50 -10.32 22.84 -1.48
C ALA A 50 -10.55 21.32 -1.49
N PRO A 51 -11.81 20.84 -1.44
CA PRO A 51 -12.14 19.41 -1.46
C PRO A 51 -11.59 18.66 -2.68
N GLU A 52 -11.49 19.31 -3.84
CA GLU A 52 -10.89 18.72 -5.04
C GLU A 52 -9.36 18.56 -4.97
N ASP A 53 -8.70 19.31 -4.09
CA ASP A 53 -7.25 19.29 -3.88
C ASP A 53 -6.84 18.43 -2.69
N ASP A 54 -7.80 18.10 -1.81
CA ASP A 54 -7.55 17.25 -0.66
C ASP A 54 -7.15 15.83 -1.11
N ARG A 55 -5.91 15.45 -0.79
CA ARG A 55 -5.40 14.09 -1.00
C ARG A 55 -5.47 13.26 0.27
N LEU A 56 -5.93 13.83 1.39
CA LEU A 56 -6.28 13.09 2.60
C LEU A 56 -7.78 12.73 2.55
N ARG A 57 -8.08 11.44 2.38
CA ARG A 57 -9.44 10.95 2.26
C ARG A 57 -9.80 10.08 3.45
N LEU A 58 -10.86 10.44 4.17
CA LEU A 58 -11.38 9.66 5.29
C LEU A 58 -12.74 9.04 4.93
N PHE A 59 -12.85 7.73 5.13
CA PHE A 59 -14.06 6.98 4.90
C PHE A 59 -14.53 6.31 6.19
N ARG A 60 -15.84 6.32 6.40
CA ARG A 60 -16.51 5.54 7.45
C ARG A 60 -17.49 4.62 6.76
N VAL A 61 -17.33 3.32 6.97
CA VAL A 61 -18.09 2.30 6.27
C VAL A 61 -18.73 1.33 7.25
N TYR A 62 -19.93 0.91 6.91
CA TYR A 62 -20.59 -0.21 7.56
C TYR A 62 -20.67 -1.36 6.54
N LEU A 63 -20.00 -2.47 6.85
CA LEU A 63 -19.90 -3.64 5.99
C LEU A 63 -20.81 -4.75 6.52
N GLN A 64 -21.68 -5.30 5.66
CA GLN A 64 -22.61 -6.38 6.03
C GLN A 64 -22.41 -7.63 5.17
N ALA A 65 -22.30 -8.79 5.80
CA ALA A 65 -22.19 -10.09 5.15
C ALA A 65 -23.58 -10.61 4.72
N GLY A 66 -24.02 -10.25 3.52
CA GLY A 66 -25.33 -10.64 2.97
C GLY A 66 -26.39 -9.56 3.13
N GLY A 67 -27.57 -9.77 2.53
CA GLY A 67 -28.66 -8.80 2.49
C GLY A 67 -28.32 -7.50 1.72
N GLU A 68 -29.17 -6.48 1.90
CA GLU A 68 -28.97 -5.14 1.35
C GLU A 68 -28.59 -4.19 2.49
N PRO A 69 -27.29 -3.89 2.69
CA PRO A 69 -26.86 -3.01 3.77
C PRO A 69 -27.38 -1.59 3.54
N ARG A 70 -27.70 -0.91 4.64
CA ARG A 70 -28.15 0.49 4.64
C ARG A 70 -27.23 1.35 5.47
N ASP A 71 -27.08 2.61 5.06
CA ASP A 71 -26.27 3.59 5.77
C ASP A 71 -26.66 3.62 7.26
N GLN A 72 -25.65 3.65 8.12
CA GLN A 72 -25.82 3.64 9.56
C GLN A 72 -25.47 5.00 10.14
N GLU A 73 -26.31 5.49 11.05
CA GLU A 73 -26.01 6.67 11.86
C GLU A 73 -25.94 6.28 13.33
N ILE A 74 -24.76 6.45 13.93
CA ILE A 74 -24.56 6.24 15.36
C ILE A 74 -24.58 7.61 16.06
N ALA A 75 -25.47 7.75 17.04
CA ALA A 75 -25.55 8.92 17.89
C ALA A 75 -24.82 8.70 19.22
N ALA A 76 -23.92 9.62 19.58
CA ALA A 76 -23.24 9.63 20.88
C ALA A 76 -23.32 11.05 21.48
N GLY A 77 -24.35 11.29 22.30
CA GLY A 77 -24.67 12.64 22.77
C GLY A 77 -25.03 13.56 21.60
N SER A 78 -24.28 14.66 21.42
CA SER A 78 -24.43 15.58 20.29
C SER A 78 -23.70 15.15 19.02
N LEU A 79 -22.85 14.12 19.08
CA LEU A 79 -22.13 13.61 17.92
C LEU A 79 -23.03 12.69 17.09
N ARG A 80 -22.98 12.86 15.77
CA ARG A 80 -23.59 11.98 14.79
C ARG A 80 -22.50 11.44 13.87
N LEU A 81 -22.27 10.12 13.91
CA LEU A 81 -21.33 9.45 13.04
C LEU A 81 -22.10 8.71 11.95
N ARG A 82 -21.83 9.08 10.68
CA ARG A 82 -22.43 8.42 9.52
C ARG A 82 -21.44 7.43 8.93
N PHE A 83 -21.94 6.24 8.64
CA PHE A 83 -21.22 5.15 7.99
C PHE A 83 -21.95 4.78 6.71
N SER A 84 -21.25 4.89 5.59
CA SER A 84 -21.79 4.47 4.29
C SER A 84 -21.83 2.95 4.22
N ALA A 85 -22.99 2.40 3.93
CA ALA A 85 -23.18 0.98 3.79
C ALA A 85 -22.49 0.44 2.54
N GLN A 86 -21.82 -0.69 2.71
CA GLN A 86 -21.22 -1.42 1.61
C GLN A 86 -21.43 -2.92 1.83
N ALA A 87 -21.66 -3.65 0.74
CA ALA A 87 -21.78 -5.10 0.81
C ALA A 87 -20.42 -5.72 1.18
N GLY A 88 -20.42 -6.62 2.15
CA GLY A 88 -19.26 -7.45 2.53
C GLY A 88 -18.97 -8.58 1.53
N GLY A 89 -19.74 -8.66 0.44
CA GLY A 89 -19.62 -9.69 -0.60
C GLY A 89 -19.85 -11.10 -0.04
N GLU A 90 -18.94 -12.02 -0.33
CA GLU A 90 -19.00 -13.41 0.12
C GLU A 90 -18.46 -13.65 1.53
N ALA A 91 -18.17 -12.59 2.30
CA ALA A 91 -17.70 -12.73 3.67
C ALA A 91 -18.66 -13.60 4.50
N ARG A 92 -18.09 -14.51 5.29
CA ARG A 92 -18.77 -15.42 6.22
C ARG A 92 -18.25 -15.27 7.65
N THR A 93 -17.18 -14.50 7.85
CA THR A 93 -16.55 -14.28 9.16
C THR A 93 -16.18 -12.82 9.36
N SER A 94 -16.06 -12.41 10.62
CA SER A 94 -15.59 -11.07 11.02
C SER A 94 -14.23 -10.70 10.41
N ASN A 95 -13.29 -11.65 10.36
CA ASN A 95 -11.98 -11.43 9.75
C ASN A 95 -12.09 -11.18 8.24
N GLN A 96 -13.00 -11.88 7.55
CA GLN A 96 -13.22 -11.64 6.11
C GLN A 96 -13.84 -10.27 5.85
N LEU A 97 -14.66 -9.72 6.75
CA LEU A 97 -15.13 -8.34 6.67
C LEU A 97 -13.99 -7.33 6.91
N ALA A 98 -13.08 -7.61 7.84
CA ALA A 98 -11.87 -6.81 8.02
C ALA A 98 -10.98 -6.84 6.75
N ASP A 99 -10.88 -7.99 6.07
CA ASP A 99 -10.20 -8.07 4.77
C ASP A 99 -10.91 -7.25 3.68
N VAL A 100 -12.26 -7.17 3.71
CA VAL A 100 -13.02 -6.28 2.81
C VAL A 100 -12.66 -4.83 3.10
N LEU A 101 -12.65 -4.41 4.36
CA LEU A 101 -12.26 -3.06 4.77
C LEU A 101 -10.85 -2.72 4.28
N GLN A 102 -9.89 -3.63 4.48
CA GLN A 102 -8.52 -3.46 3.99
C GLN A 102 -8.48 -3.35 2.46
N ARG A 103 -9.25 -4.17 1.73
CA ARG A 103 -9.33 -4.08 0.25
C ARG A 103 -9.93 -2.75 -0.21
N SER A 104 -10.93 -2.21 0.47
CA SER A 104 -11.52 -0.90 0.16
C SER A 104 -10.47 0.21 0.29
N MET A 105 -9.71 0.22 1.39
CA MET A 105 -8.59 1.16 1.58
C MET A 105 -7.51 1.02 0.51
N LEU A 106 -7.04 -0.21 0.24
CA LEU A 106 -6.04 -0.48 -0.80
C LEU A 106 -6.52 -0.04 -2.20
N GLY A 107 -7.85 -0.06 -2.44
CA GLY A 107 -8.45 0.48 -3.65
C GLY A 107 -8.36 2.00 -3.75
N GLU A 108 -8.58 2.70 -2.63
CA GLU A 108 -8.43 4.16 -2.56
C GLU A 108 -6.96 4.61 -2.64
N GLU A 109 -6.02 3.87 -2.05
CA GLU A 109 -4.57 4.10 -2.25
C GLU A 109 -4.18 4.03 -3.72
N ALA A 110 -4.64 2.99 -4.43
CA ALA A 110 -4.36 2.83 -5.85
C ALA A 110 -4.91 4.01 -6.67
N GLN A 111 -6.15 4.44 -6.41
CA GLN A 111 -6.73 5.60 -7.08
C GLN A 111 -5.96 6.89 -6.80
N LEU A 112 -5.56 7.12 -5.54
CA LEU A 112 -4.78 8.29 -5.18
C LEU A 112 -3.41 8.27 -5.87
N ALA A 113 -2.74 7.12 -5.88
CA ALA A 113 -1.47 6.95 -6.57
C ALA A 113 -1.58 7.20 -8.08
N GLU A 114 -2.64 6.71 -8.74
CA GLU A 114 -2.89 6.99 -10.17
C GLU A 114 -3.10 8.48 -10.43
N ALA A 115 -3.79 9.19 -9.52
CA ALA A 115 -3.99 10.63 -9.64
C ALA A 115 -2.66 11.40 -9.49
N LEU A 116 -1.83 11.04 -8.50
CA LEU A 116 -0.54 11.68 -8.23
C LEU A 116 0.49 11.38 -9.32
N ALA A 117 0.46 10.19 -9.91
CA ALA A 117 1.36 9.78 -10.99
C ALA A 117 1.26 10.63 -12.26
N LYS A 118 0.21 11.45 -12.39
CA LYS A 118 0.05 12.41 -13.48
C LYS A 118 1.07 13.56 -13.38
N ASP A 119 1.58 13.85 -12.18
CA ASP A 119 2.67 14.81 -11.99
C ASP A 119 4.00 14.18 -12.45
N GLN A 120 4.41 14.53 -13.68
CA GLN A 120 5.68 14.07 -14.26
C GLN A 120 6.92 14.55 -13.51
N GLY A 121 6.79 15.55 -12.63
CA GLY A 121 7.85 16.08 -11.78
C GLY A 121 8.10 15.27 -10.51
N ALA A 122 7.25 14.27 -10.20
CA ALA A 122 7.35 13.48 -8.98
C ALA A 122 7.30 11.97 -9.24
N LEU A 123 8.14 11.24 -8.51
CA LEU A 123 8.02 9.79 -8.34
C LEU A 123 6.98 9.51 -7.25
N THR A 124 5.98 8.67 -7.54
CA THR A 124 4.97 8.23 -6.58
C THR A 124 5.34 6.86 -6.02
N ILE A 125 5.42 6.73 -4.70
CA ILE A 125 5.67 5.49 -3.97
C ILE A 125 4.37 5.07 -3.27
N VAL A 126 4.01 3.79 -3.34
CA VAL A 126 2.86 3.21 -2.63
C VAL A 126 3.37 2.16 -1.66
N ASP A 127 2.93 2.19 -0.40
CA ASP A 127 3.28 1.12 0.54
C ASP A 127 2.59 -0.20 0.17
N GLY A 128 3.38 -1.23 -0.08
CA GLY A 128 2.92 -2.54 -0.49
C GLY A 128 2.90 -2.81 -2.01
N PRO A 129 2.37 -3.98 -2.41
CA PRO A 129 2.38 -4.40 -3.81
C PRO A 129 1.48 -3.54 -4.69
N LEU A 130 1.88 -3.37 -5.96
CA LEU A 130 1.09 -2.59 -6.92
C LEU A 130 -0.27 -3.24 -7.21
N ARG A 131 -1.33 -2.41 -7.18
CA ARG A 131 -2.72 -2.77 -7.47
C ARG A 131 -3.36 -1.85 -8.52
N LEU A 132 -2.53 -1.17 -9.29
CA LEU A 132 -2.96 -0.21 -10.28
C LEU A 132 -3.76 -0.89 -11.39
N ARG A 133 -4.82 -0.22 -11.83
CA ARG A 133 -5.68 -0.67 -12.93
C ARG A 133 -5.24 -0.03 -14.24
N SER A 134 -4.61 1.14 -14.20
CA SER A 134 -4.03 1.82 -15.36
C SER A 134 -2.50 1.69 -15.43
N GLY A 135 -1.96 1.83 -16.64
CA GLY A 135 -0.51 1.84 -16.92
C GLY A 135 0.22 3.11 -16.46
N SER A 136 -0.07 3.60 -15.26
CA SER A 136 0.49 4.85 -14.72
C SER A 136 2.02 4.77 -14.67
N GLN A 137 2.70 5.66 -15.40
CA GLN A 137 4.09 5.44 -15.75
C GLN A 137 5.12 5.74 -14.66
N ARG A 138 4.73 6.36 -13.53
CA ARG A 138 5.68 6.81 -12.47
C ARG A 138 5.28 6.41 -11.06
N VAL A 139 4.68 5.23 -10.92
CA VAL A 139 4.32 4.66 -9.62
C VAL A 139 5.21 3.45 -9.32
N VAL A 140 5.71 3.38 -8.10
CA VAL A 140 6.48 2.24 -7.59
C VAL A 140 5.83 1.71 -6.33
N GLY A 141 5.53 0.42 -6.31
CA GLY A 141 5.09 -0.28 -5.10
C GLY A 141 6.30 -0.62 -4.25
N TYR A 142 6.20 -0.41 -2.95
CA TYR A 142 7.30 -0.55 -2.00
C TYR A 142 6.97 -1.62 -0.96
N ILE A 143 7.60 -2.80 -1.07
CA ILE A 143 7.26 -3.98 -0.29
C ILE A 143 8.33 -4.21 0.79
N LYS A 144 7.94 -3.92 2.03
CA LYS A 144 8.75 -4.07 3.25
C LYS A 144 8.77 -5.53 3.76
N SER A 145 7.62 -6.21 3.73
CA SER A 145 7.50 -7.61 4.17
C SER A 145 7.40 -8.57 2.99
N ILE A 146 8.52 -9.22 2.67
CA ILE A 146 8.66 -10.06 1.48
C ILE A 146 8.25 -11.51 1.82
N GLN A 147 7.05 -11.89 1.42
CA GLN A 147 6.54 -13.27 1.59
C GLN A 147 6.95 -14.21 0.45
N SER A 148 7.26 -13.66 -0.72
CA SER A 148 7.63 -14.43 -1.90
C SER A 148 8.78 -13.73 -2.62
N TRP A 149 9.90 -14.42 -2.84
CA TRP A 149 11.11 -13.82 -3.38
C TRP A 149 11.19 -13.85 -4.91
N TYR A 150 10.42 -14.68 -5.60
CA TYR A 150 10.34 -14.70 -7.07
C TYR A 150 11.70 -14.83 -7.81
N ILE A 151 12.75 -15.28 -7.12
CA ILE A 151 14.10 -15.47 -7.65
C ILE A 151 14.66 -16.81 -7.14
N GLY A 152 15.64 -17.37 -7.86
CA GLY A 152 16.30 -18.61 -7.48
C GLY A 152 17.37 -18.41 -6.41
N ALA A 153 17.91 -19.51 -5.89
CA ALA A 153 18.94 -19.48 -4.85
C ALA A 153 20.21 -18.73 -5.27
N ARG A 154 20.56 -18.78 -6.56
CA ARG A 154 21.73 -18.08 -7.10
C ARG A 154 21.54 -16.57 -7.04
N GLU A 155 20.39 -16.07 -7.49
CA GLU A 155 20.09 -14.63 -7.47
C GLU A 155 19.84 -14.14 -6.05
N PHE A 156 19.33 -15.01 -5.16
CA PHE A 156 19.13 -14.69 -3.75
C PHE A 156 20.44 -14.34 -3.04
N ALA A 157 21.54 -15.03 -3.36
CA ALA A 157 22.86 -14.74 -2.77
C ALA A 157 23.33 -13.30 -3.06
N LEU A 158 22.94 -12.71 -4.20
CA LEU A 158 23.26 -11.32 -4.53
C LEU A 158 22.66 -10.33 -3.55
N LEU A 159 21.54 -10.67 -2.90
CA LEU A 159 20.86 -9.76 -1.97
C LEU A 159 21.68 -9.48 -0.72
N GLU A 160 22.52 -10.44 -0.31
CA GLU A 160 23.40 -10.30 0.85
C GLU A 160 24.63 -9.45 0.55
N GLU A 161 24.94 -9.24 -0.73
CA GLU A 161 26.10 -8.47 -1.19
C GLU A 161 25.76 -7.00 -1.52
N LEU A 162 24.47 -6.64 -1.59
CA LEU A 162 24.05 -5.28 -1.93
C LEU A 162 24.45 -4.28 -0.84
N ALA A 163 25.25 -3.28 -1.22
CA ALA A 163 25.51 -2.12 -0.39
C ALA A 163 24.31 -1.16 -0.36
N MET A 164 24.28 -0.26 0.63
CA MET A 164 23.23 0.76 0.75
C MET A 164 23.07 1.57 -0.55
N GLY A 165 21.85 1.61 -1.07
CA GLY A 165 21.49 2.26 -2.33
C GLY A 165 21.71 1.40 -3.58
N GLU A 166 22.36 0.25 -3.47
CA GLU A 166 22.46 -0.69 -4.58
C GLU A 166 21.17 -1.47 -4.78
N ARG A 167 20.93 -1.85 -6.03
CA ARG A 167 19.76 -2.63 -6.44
C ARG A 167 20.18 -3.79 -7.34
N THR A 168 19.36 -4.83 -7.35
CA THR A 168 19.48 -5.89 -8.36
C THR A 168 19.09 -5.37 -9.75
N PRO A 169 19.44 -6.11 -10.81
CA PRO A 169 18.75 -5.99 -12.09
C PRO A 169 17.23 -6.15 -11.96
N LEU A 170 16.51 -5.60 -12.93
CA LEU A 170 15.07 -5.81 -13.04
C LEU A 170 14.78 -7.27 -13.44
N PHE A 171 13.75 -7.84 -12.83
CA PHE A 171 13.14 -9.09 -13.28
C PHE A 171 11.63 -8.90 -13.46
N ARG A 172 11.00 -9.76 -14.25
CA ARG A 172 9.58 -9.65 -14.58
C ARG A 172 8.79 -10.69 -13.79
N ILE A 173 7.74 -10.26 -13.11
CA ILE A 173 6.77 -11.15 -12.48
C ILE A 173 5.52 -11.18 -13.36
N PRO A 174 5.23 -12.29 -14.05
CA PRO A 174 4.04 -12.39 -14.88
C PRO A 174 2.77 -12.35 -14.04
N GLY A 175 1.75 -11.69 -14.57
CA GLY A 175 0.41 -11.70 -14.06
C GLY A 175 -0.23 -13.08 -14.21
N GLY A 176 -1.12 -13.43 -13.28
CA GLY A 176 -1.86 -14.69 -13.34
C GLY A 176 -1.09 -15.96 -12.94
N GLY A 177 0.16 -15.84 -12.45
CA GLY A 177 0.96 -16.97 -11.96
C GLY A 177 0.44 -17.63 -10.66
N GLU A 178 1.10 -18.73 -10.24
CA GLU A 178 0.74 -19.55 -9.07
C GLU A 178 0.60 -18.75 -7.74
N ALA A 179 -0.06 -19.40 -6.77
CA ALA A 179 -0.58 -18.87 -5.49
C ALA A 179 0.15 -17.60 -4.99
N GLY A 180 -0.43 -16.43 -5.28
CA GLY A 180 0.10 -15.12 -4.89
C GLY A 180 -0.04 -14.03 -5.96
N SER A 181 -0.06 -14.40 -7.25
CA SER A 181 -0.18 -13.46 -8.38
C SER A 181 -1.47 -13.61 -9.22
N ARG A 182 -2.40 -14.50 -8.83
CA ARG A 182 -3.70 -14.65 -9.50
C ARG A 182 -4.46 -13.31 -9.50
N GLY A 183 -4.81 -12.84 -10.70
CA GLY A 183 -5.56 -11.59 -10.90
C GLY A 183 -4.75 -10.29 -10.80
N ARG A 184 -3.42 -10.34 -10.69
CA ARG A 184 -2.56 -9.14 -10.74
C ARG A 184 -1.97 -8.96 -12.14
N PRO A 185 -1.76 -7.70 -12.60
CA PRO A 185 -1.08 -7.43 -13.85
C PRO A 185 0.41 -7.81 -13.81
N ASP A 186 1.01 -7.93 -14.99
CA ASP A 186 2.46 -8.04 -15.15
C ASP A 186 3.16 -6.85 -14.47
N ARG A 187 4.33 -7.11 -13.88
CA ARG A 187 5.14 -6.08 -13.22
C ARG A 187 6.62 -6.36 -13.35
N TYR A 188 7.41 -5.29 -13.41
CA TYR A 188 8.83 -5.35 -13.15
C TYR A 188 9.06 -5.31 -11.64
N ALA A 189 10.09 -5.99 -11.17
CA ALA A 189 10.49 -5.98 -9.78
C ALA A 189 12.01 -5.95 -9.66
N TRP A 190 12.49 -5.43 -8.55
CA TRP A 190 13.89 -5.45 -8.15
C TRP A 190 13.99 -5.40 -6.63
N TYR A 191 15.15 -5.82 -6.12
CA TYR A 191 15.50 -5.65 -4.71
C TYR A 191 16.47 -4.50 -4.55
N MET A 192 16.44 -3.86 -3.39
CA MET A 192 17.31 -2.75 -3.03
C MET A 192 17.69 -2.84 -1.56
N CYS A 193 18.94 -2.51 -1.25
CA CYS A 193 19.39 -2.31 0.12
C CYS A 193 19.18 -0.84 0.52
N LEU A 194 18.34 -0.60 1.52
CA LEU A 194 18.02 0.74 2.02
C LEU A 194 18.98 1.23 3.10
N ALA A 195 19.50 0.30 3.90
CA ALA A 195 20.42 0.62 4.98
C ALA A 195 21.31 -0.59 5.27
N ASP A 196 22.58 -0.33 5.53
CA ASP A 196 23.47 -1.29 6.19
C ASP A 196 23.22 -1.21 7.70
N LEU A 197 22.75 -2.31 8.27
CA LEU A 197 22.40 -2.42 9.68
C LEU A 197 23.55 -3.00 10.53
N GLY A 198 24.70 -3.22 9.91
CA GLY A 198 25.89 -3.77 10.54
C GLY A 198 25.79 -5.28 10.81
N PRO A 199 26.86 -5.85 11.39
CA PRO A 199 27.07 -7.31 11.44
C PRO A 199 26.14 -8.07 12.39
N HIS A 200 25.38 -7.36 13.23
CA HIS A 200 24.50 -7.97 14.24
C HIS A 200 23.06 -8.15 13.75
N VAL A 201 22.73 -7.63 12.57
CA VAL A 201 21.43 -7.79 11.94
C VAL A 201 21.60 -8.66 10.70
N HIS A 202 20.57 -9.46 10.38
CA HIS A 202 20.59 -10.27 9.17
C HIS A 202 20.80 -9.35 7.94
N PRO A 203 21.64 -9.73 6.95
CA PRO A 203 21.94 -8.87 5.78
C PRO A 203 20.68 -8.38 5.04
N LEU A 204 19.64 -9.23 5.00
CA LEU A 204 18.36 -8.91 4.40
C LEU A 204 17.49 -7.91 5.20
N GLY A 205 17.90 -7.50 6.39
CA GLY A 205 17.14 -6.58 7.24
C GLY A 205 16.97 -5.17 6.63
N GLY A 206 17.89 -4.78 5.75
CA GLY A 206 17.80 -3.55 4.96
C GLY A 206 17.18 -3.73 3.57
N ILE A 207 16.77 -4.95 3.19
CA ILE A 207 16.32 -5.24 1.83
C ILE A 207 14.82 -5.00 1.68
N ALA A 208 14.45 -4.17 0.71
CA ALA A 208 13.08 -4.00 0.25
C ALA A 208 12.92 -4.53 -1.18
N ARG A 209 11.72 -5.01 -1.52
CA ARG A 209 11.35 -5.25 -2.91
C ARG A 209 10.55 -4.06 -3.43
N LEU A 210 10.88 -3.63 -4.64
CA LEU A 210 10.13 -2.62 -5.35
C LEU A 210 9.51 -3.21 -6.61
N GLU A 211 8.37 -2.68 -7.00
CA GLU A 211 7.62 -3.11 -8.18
C GLU A 211 7.23 -1.89 -9.03
N ALA A 212 7.32 -2.02 -10.35
CA ALA A 212 6.82 -1.03 -11.31
C ALA A 212 5.84 -1.71 -12.30
N PRO A 213 4.88 -0.98 -12.90
CA PRO A 213 3.93 -1.56 -13.85
C PRO A 213 4.65 -2.24 -15.02
N GLY A 214 4.21 -3.46 -15.37
CA GLY A 214 4.82 -4.25 -16.45
C GLY A 214 4.41 -3.81 -17.86
N ALA A 215 3.57 -2.78 -17.95
CA ALA A 215 3.21 -2.08 -19.18
C ALA A 215 4.23 -0.99 -19.56
N LEU A 216 5.16 -0.66 -18.66
CA LEU A 216 6.27 0.25 -18.96
C LEU A 216 7.27 -0.39 -19.92
N ASP A 217 7.97 0.45 -20.67
CA ASP A 217 9.16 0.01 -21.38
C ASP A 217 10.28 -0.33 -20.39
N LEU A 218 11.14 -1.29 -20.73
CA LEU A 218 12.22 -1.73 -19.84
C LEU A 218 13.13 -0.57 -19.40
N ASP A 219 13.44 0.36 -20.31
CA ASP A 219 14.27 1.52 -20.02
C ASP A 219 13.57 2.51 -19.08
N GLU A 220 12.25 2.65 -19.17
CA GLU A 220 11.46 3.47 -18.24
C GLU A 220 11.45 2.85 -16.85
N ALA A 221 11.20 1.55 -16.76
CA ALA A 221 11.27 0.82 -15.49
C ALA A 221 12.66 0.90 -14.86
N ALA A 222 13.73 0.82 -15.68
CA ALA A 222 15.10 0.94 -15.19
C ALA A 222 15.38 2.34 -14.64
N ARG A 223 14.93 3.40 -15.33
CA ARG A 223 15.03 4.78 -14.83
C ARG A 223 14.29 4.99 -13.52
N LEU A 224 13.11 4.40 -13.33
CA LEU A 224 12.40 4.46 -12.05
C LEU A 224 13.18 3.75 -10.93
N ALA A 225 13.74 2.57 -11.23
CA ALA A 225 14.54 1.82 -10.28
C ALA A 225 15.79 2.59 -9.84
N ASP A 226 16.47 3.27 -10.77
CA ASP A 226 17.62 4.14 -10.47
C ASP A 226 17.22 5.37 -9.65
N GLN A 227 16.07 5.98 -9.94
CA GLN A 227 15.54 7.08 -9.13
C GLN A 227 15.25 6.63 -7.70
N CYS A 228 14.69 5.43 -7.51
CA CYS A 228 14.47 4.86 -6.19
C CYS A 228 15.78 4.65 -5.44
N ALA A 229 16.82 4.14 -6.12
CA ALA A 229 18.14 3.85 -5.54
C ALA A 229 18.81 5.12 -4.99
N LEU A 230 18.58 6.26 -5.65
CA LEU A 230 19.08 7.56 -5.21
C LEU A 230 18.26 8.18 -4.07
N ALA A 231 16.95 7.94 -4.06
CA ALA A 231 16.01 8.66 -3.21
C ALA A 231 15.70 7.95 -1.89
N LEU A 232 15.39 6.64 -1.93
CA LEU A 232 14.82 5.93 -0.79
C LEU A 232 15.79 5.68 0.37
N PRO A 233 17.10 5.41 0.17
CA PRO A 233 18.02 5.23 1.29
C PRO A 233 18.10 6.45 2.21
N ARG A 234 17.79 7.65 1.71
CA ARG A 234 17.75 8.88 2.53
C ARG A 234 16.54 8.95 3.46
N LEU A 235 15.51 8.17 3.19
CA LEU A 235 14.32 8.05 4.02
C LEU A 235 14.40 6.84 4.97
N ALA A 236 15.44 6.01 4.88
CA ALA A 236 15.59 4.88 5.78
C ALA A 236 15.85 5.37 7.21
N SER A 237 14.95 5.03 8.14
CA SER A 237 15.11 5.38 9.55
C SER A 237 16.17 4.52 10.23
N SER A 238 16.70 5.00 11.36
CA SER A 238 17.60 4.21 12.20
C SER A 238 16.79 3.30 13.14
N PRO A 239 17.20 2.02 13.33
CA PRO A 239 16.62 1.15 14.35
C PRO A 239 16.69 1.68 15.79
N VAL A 240 17.59 2.63 16.05
CA VAL A 240 17.68 3.31 17.36
C VAL A 240 16.48 4.22 17.61
N SER A 241 15.92 4.82 16.55
CA SER A 241 14.84 5.81 16.63
C SER A 241 13.46 5.26 16.26
N ASP A 242 13.40 4.20 15.45
CA ASP A 242 12.14 3.64 14.95
C ASP A 242 12.21 2.09 15.01
N PRO A 243 11.36 1.41 15.79
CA PRO A 243 11.32 -0.04 15.83
C PRO A 243 10.88 -0.69 14.49
N ARG A 244 10.35 0.11 13.56
CA ARG A 244 9.95 -0.31 12.21
C ARG A 244 11.03 0.01 11.16
N ALA A 245 12.19 0.53 11.58
CA ALA A 245 13.35 0.76 10.73
C ALA A 245 13.95 -0.56 10.22
N PRO A 246 14.77 -0.49 9.15
CA PRO A 246 14.95 0.67 8.25
C PRO A 246 13.89 0.72 7.15
N LEU A 247 13.01 -0.29 7.10
CA LEU A 247 12.10 -0.50 5.99
C LEU A 247 10.89 0.45 6.06
N ASN A 248 10.59 1.03 7.21
CA ASN A 248 9.63 2.13 7.26
C ASN A 248 10.30 3.43 6.84
N LEU A 249 9.70 4.14 5.88
CA LEU A 249 10.25 5.37 5.30
C LEU A 249 9.56 6.59 5.93
N PRO A 250 10.04 7.15 7.07
CA PRO A 250 9.54 8.43 7.54
C PRO A 250 9.85 9.53 6.50
N PRO A 251 8.82 10.23 5.99
CA PRO A 251 8.99 11.22 4.93
C PRO A 251 9.59 12.56 5.38
#